data_AF-A0A4Q3FUQ3-F1
#
_entry.id   AF-A0A4Q3FUQ3-F1
#
_cell.length_a   1.000
_cell.length_b   1.000
_cell.length_c   1.000
_cell.angle_alpha   90.00
_cell.angle_beta   90.00
_cell.angle_gamma   90.00
#
_symmetry.space_group_name_H-M   'P 1'
#
loop_
_entity.id
_entity.type
_entity.pdbx_description
1 polymer ?
#
loop_
_entity_poly.entity_id
_entity_poly.type
_entity_poly.pdbx_seq_one_letter_code
_entity_poly.pdbx_strand_id
1 'polypeptide(L)'
;MPAYESRKYVNMNSVQQLAKDFLDALAEIEFEYLTFFILREPRMNNDSYDRLKNHYWFAIEKGTPIFGFLNHSDLPVAIRMRCLENYVHYFPEGYLYGNSI
;
A
#
# COMPACT_ATOMS: atom_id res chain seq x y z
N MET A 1 27.18 26.50 -22.52
CA MET A 1 27.03 25.22 -21.80
C MET A 1 25.63 25.17 -21.23
N PRO A 2 24.74 24.25 -21.67
CA PRO A 2 23.37 24.20 -21.14
C PRO A 2 23.36 23.51 -19.77
N ALA A 3 22.45 23.98 -18.92
CA ALA A 3 22.29 23.62 -17.52
C ALA A 3 21.99 22.12 -17.36
N TYR A 4 22.86 21.44 -16.63
CA TYR A 4 22.70 20.06 -16.22
C TYR A 4 21.59 19.99 -15.17
N GLU A 5 20.43 19.53 -15.64
CA GLU A 5 19.43 18.76 -14.90
C GLU A 5 19.22 19.14 -13.44
N SER A 6 18.28 20.06 -13.21
CA SER A 6 17.52 20.13 -11.96
C SER A 6 16.67 18.86 -11.83
N ARG A 7 17.29 17.71 -11.56
CA ARG A 7 16.56 16.52 -11.14
C ARG A 7 15.80 16.91 -9.88
N LYS A 8 14.48 16.94 -10.01
CA LYS A 8 13.50 17.15 -8.95
C LYS A 8 14.00 16.39 -7.71
N TYR A 9 14.54 17.12 -6.73
CA TYR A 9 14.63 16.60 -5.38
C TYR A 9 13.19 16.43 -4.94
N VAL A 10 12.66 15.23 -5.14
CA VAL A 10 11.41 14.81 -4.53
C VAL A 10 11.62 15.06 -3.05
N ASN A 11 10.87 16.01 -2.50
CA ASN A 11 11.02 16.40 -1.11
C ASN A 11 10.73 15.16 -0.25
N MET A 12 11.75 14.56 0.35
CA MET A 12 11.59 13.32 1.12
C MET A 12 10.52 13.47 2.22
N ASN A 13 10.34 14.69 2.74
CA ASN A 13 9.29 14.98 3.72
C ASN A 13 7.88 14.84 3.12
N SER A 14 7.68 15.18 1.84
CA SER A 14 6.37 15.02 1.20
C SER A 14 6.04 13.56 0.89
N VAL A 15 7.04 12.76 0.53
CA VAL A 15 6.83 11.31 0.28
C VAL A 15 6.54 10.57 1.57
N GLN A 16 7.22 10.90 2.67
CA GLN A 16 6.93 10.33 3.99
C GLN A 16 5.53 10.69 4.48
N GLN A 17 5.09 11.93 4.26
CA GLN A 17 3.73 12.34 4.61
C GLN A 17 2.69 11.59 3.77
N LEU A 18 2.85 11.53 2.45
CA LEU A 18 1.96 10.76 1.57
C LEU A 18 1.94 9.27 1.95
N ALA A 19 3.08 8.72 2.36
CA ALA A 19 3.15 7.33 2.83
C ALA A 19 2.36 7.13 4.12
N LYS A 20 2.44 8.08 5.06
CA LYS A 20 1.62 8.06 6.26
C LYS A 20 0.13 8.12 5.91
N ASP A 21 -0.27 9.07 5.06
CA ASP A 21 -1.67 9.26 4.67
C ASP A 21 -2.22 8.03 3.93
N PHE A 22 -1.39 7.40 3.09
CA PHE A 22 -1.74 6.13 2.44
C PHE A 22 -1.92 4.99 3.44
N LEU A 23 -1.03 4.85 4.43
CA LEU A 23 -1.17 3.83 5.48
C LEU A 23 -2.41 4.06 6.36
N ASP A 24 -2.75 5.32 6.63
CA ASP A 24 -3.98 5.68 7.33
C ASP A 24 -5.21 5.30 6.50
N ALA A 25 -5.20 5.54 5.18
CA ALA A 25 -6.27 5.10 4.28
C ALA A 25 -6.41 3.56 4.22
N LEU A 26 -5.31 2.80 4.28
CA LEU A 26 -5.37 1.35 4.39
C LEU A 26 -6.00 0.90 5.72
N ALA A 27 -5.72 1.61 6.82
CA ALA A 27 -6.35 1.32 8.11
C ALA A 27 -7.87 1.61 8.09
N GLU A 28 -8.31 2.65 7.38
CA GLU A 28 -9.74 2.91 7.16
C GLU A 28 -10.41 1.79 6.36
N ILE A 29 -9.76 1.30 5.29
CA ILE A 29 -10.25 0.13 4.55
C ILE A 29 -10.35 -1.09 5.47
N GLU A 30 -9.33 -1.38 6.29
CA GLU A 30 -9.39 -2.48 7.27
C GLU A 30 -10.58 -2.32 8.22
N PHE A 31 -10.84 -1.11 8.71
CA PHE A 31 -11.96 -0.80 9.60
C PHE A 31 -13.32 -1.00 8.92
N GLU A 32 -13.48 -0.57 7.67
CA GLU A 32 -14.71 -0.79 6.91
C GLU A 32 -15.02 -2.27 6.68
N TYR A 33 -13.98 -3.09 6.50
CA TYR A 33 -14.07 -4.54 6.36
C TYR A 33 -13.76 -5.28 7.67
N LEU A 34 -13.90 -4.63 8.84
CA LEU A 34 -13.50 -5.20 10.12
C LEU A 34 -14.18 -6.54 10.41
N THR A 35 -15.48 -6.65 10.12
CA THR A 35 -16.22 -7.91 10.28
C THR A 35 -15.65 -9.02 9.42
N PHE A 36 -15.24 -8.72 8.18
CA PHE A 36 -14.60 -9.70 7.31
C PHE A 36 -13.26 -10.18 7.90
N PHE A 37 -12.44 -9.28 8.42
CA PHE A 37 -11.15 -9.61 9.01
C PHE A 37 -11.25 -10.39 10.33
N ILE A 38 -12.19 -10.02 11.20
CA ILE A 38 -12.43 -10.71 12.48
C ILE A 38 -12.93 -12.15 12.28
N LEU A 39 -13.75 -12.40 11.26
CA LEU A 39 -14.32 -13.73 11.01
C LEU A 39 -13.37 -14.69 10.28
N ARG A 40 -12.19 -14.23 9.87
CA ARG A 40 -11.20 -15.02 9.13
C ARG A 40 -10.14 -15.57 10.08
N GLU A 41 -9.70 -16.79 9.78
CA GLU A 41 -8.52 -17.34 10.42
C GLU A 41 -7.29 -16.50 10.06
N PRO A 42 -6.48 -16.08 11.06
CA PRO A 42 -5.28 -15.30 10.79
C PRO A 42 -4.29 -16.14 9.98
N ARG A 43 -3.77 -15.56 8.89
CA ARG A 43 -2.70 -16.22 8.10
C ARG A 43 -1.35 -16.25 8.80
N MET A 44 -1.15 -15.39 9.80
CA MET A 44 0.07 -15.26 10.57
C MET A 44 -0.24 -15.60 12.04
N ASN A 45 0.49 -16.57 12.62
CA ASN A 45 0.23 -17.17 13.93
C ASN A 45 0.28 -16.21 15.15
N ASN A 46 0.56 -14.92 14.94
CA ASN A 46 0.78 -13.95 16.02
C ASN A 46 -0.38 -12.94 16.20
N ASP A 47 -1.35 -12.88 15.28
CA ASP A 47 -2.51 -11.99 15.41
C ASP A 47 -3.76 -12.81 15.83
N SER A 48 -4.65 -12.21 16.64
CA SER A 48 -5.90 -12.86 17.07
C SER A 48 -6.91 -13.06 15.94
N TYR A 49 -6.76 -12.32 14.84
CA TYR A 49 -7.60 -12.34 13.64
C TYR A 49 -6.78 -11.86 12.43
N ASP A 50 -7.23 -12.21 11.22
CA ASP A 50 -6.57 -11.78 9.99
C ASP A 50 -6.63 -10.25 9.82
N ARG A 51 -5.65 -9.63 9.18
CA ARG A 51 -5.55 -8.16 9.07
C ARG A 51 -5.04 -7.74 7.71
N LEU A 52 -5.44 -6.56 7.23
CA LEU A 52 -5.08 -6.08 5.90
C LEU A 52 -3.55 -6.01 5.71
N LYS A 53 -2.82 -5.57 6.74
CA LYS A 53 -1.34 -5.53 6.76
C LYS A 53 -0.66 -6.87 6.48
N ASN A 54 -1.36 -8.00 6.66
CA ASN A 54 -0.81 -9.34 6.43
C ASN A 54 -0.89 -9.76 4.95
N HIS A 55 -1.48 -8.93 4.09
CA HIS A 55 -1.79 -9.26 2.70
C HIS A 55 -1.08 -8.39 1.67
N TYR A 56 -0.49 -7.29 2.08
CA TYR A 56 0.21 -6.37 1.19
C TYR A 56 1.67 -6.19 1.58
N TRP A 57 2.44 -5.71 0.63
CA TRP A 57 3.78 -5.18 0.82
C TRP A 57 3.82 -3.73 0.37
N PHE A 58 4.39 -2.87 1.22
CA PHE A 58 4.60 -1.47 0.93
C PHE A 58 6.02 -1.09 1.33
N ALA A 59 6.75 -0.46 0.42
CA ALA A 59 8.10 0.05 0.67
C ALA A 59 8.35 1.33 -0.11
N ILE A 60 9.40 2.05 0.28
CA ILE A 60 9.87 3.23 -0.46
C ILE A 60 11.32 2.96 -0.85
N GLU A 61 11.56 2.67 -2.12
CA GLU A 61 12.89 2.40 -2.65
C GLU A 61 13.42 3.60 -3.43
N LYS A 62 14.54 4.17 -2.96
CA LYS A 62 15.19 5.33 -3.61
C LYS A 62 14.21 6.50 -3.87
N GLY A 63 13.29 6.73 -2.95
CA GLY A 63 12.27 7.79 -3.05
C GLY A 63 11.05 7.41 -3.89
N THR A 64 10.99 6.20 -4.42
CA THR A 64 9.84 5.70 -5.16
C THR A 64 9.03 4.74 -4.29
N PRO A 65 7.75 5.06 -4.01
CA PRO A 65 6.87 4.15 -3.29
C PRO A 65 6.58 2.94 -4.18
N ILE A 66 6.53 1.76 -3.57
CA ILE A 66 6.18 0.51 -4.22
C ILE A 66 5.12 -0.19 -3.36
N PHE A 67 4.02 -0.61 -3.98
CA PHE A 67 2.92 -1.28 -3.29
C PHE A 67 2.44 -2.48 -4.08
N GLY A 68 2.10 -3.57 -3.40
CA GLY A 68 1.41 -4.68 -4.04
C GLY A 68 0.93 -5.71 -3.04
N PHE A 69 0.26 -6.74 -3.53
CA PHE A 69 -0.22 -7.83 -2.69
C PHE A 69 0.81 -8.95 -2.63
N LEU A 70 0.88 -9.62 -1.47
CA LEU A 70 1.68 -10.82 -1.34
C LEU A 70 1.10 -11.92 -2.24
N ASN A 71 1.96 -12.79 -2.79
CA ASN A 71 1.54 -13.84 -3.73
C ASN A 71 0.46 -14.80 -3.18
N HIS A 72 0.37 -14.90 -1.86
CA HIS A 72 -0.61 -15.74 -1.18
C HIS A 72 -1.84 -14.95 -0.73
N SER A 73 -1.95 -13.65 -1.00
CA SER A 73 -3.10 -12.85 -0.61
C SER A 73 -4.36 -13.39 -1.29
N ASP A 74 -5.34 -13.73 -0.46
CA ASP A 74 -6.67 -14.19 -0.84
C ASP A 74 -7.73 -13.13 -0.52
N LEU A 75 -7.30 -11.86 -0.45
CA LEU A 75 -8.23 -10.77 -0.30
C LEU A 75 -9.22 -10.75 -1.48
N PRO A 76 -10.51 -10.54 -1.21
CA PRO A 76 -11.50 -10.30 -2.24
C PRO A 76 -11.05 -9.19 -3.19
N VAL A 77 -11.37 -9.37 -4.48
CA VAL A 77 -11.07 -8.39 -5.55
C VAL A 77 -11.51 -6.97 -5.14
N ALA A 78 -12.67 -6.82 -4.50
CA ALA A 78 -13.17 -5.52 -4.06
C ALA A 78 -12.23 -4.81 -3.06
N ILE A 79 -11.67 -5.55 -2.09
CA ILE A 79 -10.71 -5.00 -1.12
C ILE A 79 -9.39 -4.66 -1.84
N ARG A 80 -8.93 -5.55 -2.72
CA ARG A 80 -7.69 -5.35 -3.47
C ARG A 80 -7.75 -4.10 -4.35
N MET A 81 -8.82 -3.97 -5.14
CA MET A 81 -9.05 -2.82 -6.01
C MET A 81 -9.10 -1.52 -5.22
N ARG A 82 -9.78 -1.49 -4.07
CA ARG A 82 -9.86 -0.28 -3.26
C ARG A 82 -8.51 0.18 -2.70
N CYS A 83 -7.64 -0.77 -2.31
CA CYS A 83 -6.29 -0.42 -1.89
C CYS A 83 -5.44 0.11 -3.06
N LEU A 84 -5.60 -0.47 -4.26
CA LEU A 84 -4.89 -0.03 -5.47
C LEU A 84 -5.36 1.36 -5.91
N GLU A 85 -6.66 1.64 -5.85
CA GLU A 85 -7.23 2.96 -6.14
C GLU A 85 -6.67 4.03 -5.19
N ASN A 86 -6.59 3.72 -3.88
CA ASN A 86 -5.95 4.60 -2.91
C ASN A 86 -4.47 4.78 -3.24
N TYR A 87 -3.74 3.70 -3.55
CA TYR A 87 -2.33 3.79 -3.89
C TYR A 87 -2.09 4.71 -5.11
N VAL A 88 -2.86 4.54 -6.19
CA VAL A 88 -2.77 5.39 -7.39
C VAL A 88 -3.13 6.85 -7.09
N HIS A 89 -4.06 7.09 -6.16
CA HIS A 89 -4.40 8.44 -5.70
C HIS A 89 -3.22 9.14 -5.02
N TYR A 90 -2.54 8.48 -4.08
CA TYR A 90 -1.39 9.05 -3.36
C TYR A 90 -0.10 9.03 -4.18
N PHE A 91 0.06 8.04 -5.06
CA PHE A 91 1.30 7.75 -5.78
C PHE A 91 1.04 7.42 -7.26
N PRO A 92 0.61 8.40 -8.07
CA PRO A 92 0.31 8.17 -9.50
C PRO A 92 1.53 7.73 -10.32
N GLU A 93 2.74 8.08 -9.87
CA GLU A 93 4.03 7.69 -10.46
C GLU A 93 4.71 6.52 -9.72
N GLY A 94 3.99 5.90 -8.77
CA GLY A 94 4.48 4.78 -7.99
C GLY A 94 4.48 3.46 -8.78
N TYR A 95 5.22 2.47 -8.28
CA TYR A 95 5.26 1.14 -8.90
C TYR A 95 4.36 0.14 -8.18
N LEU A 96 3.69 -0.70 -8.95
CA LEU A 96 2.96 -1.85 -8.44
C LEU A 96 3.89 -3.07 -8.34
N TYR A 97 3.90 -3.73 -7.19
CA TYR A 97 4.68 -4.93 -6.91
C TYR A 97 3.90 -6.19 -7.31
N GLY A 98 4.49 -7.04 -8.15
CA GLY A 98 3.92 -8.33 -8.55
C GLY A 98 2.67 -8.22 -9.45
N ASN A 99 1.99 -9.35 -9.69
CA ASN A 99 0.71 -9.40 -10.41
C ASN A 99 -0.37 -8.74 -9.54
N SER A 100 -0.54 -7.43 -9.72
CA SER A 100 -1.47 -6.63 -8.92
C SER A 100 -2.94 -6.79 -9.32
N ILE A 101 -3.30 -7.86 -10.04
CA ILE A 101 -4.68 -8.22 -10.41
C ILE A 101 -4.86 -9.74 -10.30
#